data_AF-A0A2J4XVN2-F1
#
_entry.id   AF-A0A2J4XVN2-F1
#
_cell.length_a   1.000
_cell.length_b   1.000
_cell.length_c   1.000
_cell.angle_alpha   90.00
_cell.angle_beta   90.00
_cell.angle_gamma   90.00
#
_symmetry.space_group_name_H-M   'P 1'
#
loop_
_entity.id
_entity.type
_entity.pdbx_description
1 polymer ?
#
loop_
_entity_poly.entity_id
_entity_poly.type
_entity_poly.pdbx_seq_one_letter_code
_entity_poly.pdbx_strand_id
1 'polypeptide(L)'
;GILLRFGMQAFTSLQANLLLCGSMLAVWLLCKAWLPRFAVVAALLTGSAVAGLSGEVTMSQINFSIVAPSWIAPEFTPALLISVGIPFFLVTMASQNAPGFATLQASGYRVPASTLIVATGGLALLLSPFGVYSICIAAITAAICQSPEAHPDPQKRWLAAAAAGVFYLLAGIFGGSITSLMSALPIAWVQMLAGLALLGT
;
A
#
# COMPACT_ATOMS: atom_id res chain seq x y z
N GLY A 1 7.73 10.86 -11.78
CA GLY A 1 6.62 10.56 -10.84
C GLY A 1 7.14 9.78 -9.65
N ILE A 2 6.42 9.79 -8.52
CA ILE A 2 6.88 9.14 -7.27
C ILE A 2 7.17 7.64 -7.44
N LEU A 3 6.42 6.95 -8.31
CA LEU A 3 6.63 5.53 -8.64
C LEU A 3 7.95 5.28 -9.39
N LEU A 4 8.34 6.17 -10.30
CA LEU A 4 9.63 6.09 -10.99
C LEU A 4 10.79 6.21 -10.00
N ARG A 5 10.64 7.04 -8.95
CA ARG A 5 11.66 7.18 -7.90
C ARG A 5 11.87 5.87 -7.15
N PHE A 6 10.80 5.16 -6.80
CA PHE A 6 10.89 3.82 -6.19
C PHE A 6 11.55 2.81 -7.13
N GLY A 7 11.19 2.82 -8.42
CA GLY A 7 11.85 1.98 -9.42
C GLY A 7 13.36 2.25 -9.52
N MET A 8 13.76 3.52 -9.60
CA MET A 8 15.18 3.91 -9.62
C MET A 8 15.91 3.55 -8.32
N GLN A 9 15.26 3.72 -7.17
CA GLN A 9 15.82 3.36 -5.87
C GLN A 9 16.10 1.86 -5.71
N ALA A 10 15.29 1.01 -6.35
CA ALA A 10 15.54 -0.43 -6.39
C ALA A 10 16.85 -0.75 -7.13
N PHE A 11 17.13 -0.09 -8.25
CA PHE A 11 18.39 -0.28 -8.98
C PHE A 11 19.61 0.29 -8.23
N THR A 12 19.47 1.41 -7.53
CA THR A 12 20.56 1.91 -6.67
C THR A 12 20.81 0.98 -5.47
N SER A 13 19.75 0.41 -4.89
CA SER A 13 19.86 -0.59 -3.81
C SER A 13 20.54 -1.87 -4.28
N LEU A 14 20.29 -2.28 -5.53
CA LEU A 14 20.93 -3.43 -6.15
C LEU A 14 22.46 -3.27 -6.26
N GLN A 15 22.93 -2.06 -6.54
CA GLN A 15 24.37 -1.78 -6.53
C GLN A 15 24.96 -1.80 -5.12
N ALA A 16 24.20 -1.33 -4.12
CA ALA A 16 24.65 -1.24 -2.74
C ALA A 16 24.68 -2.60 -2.01
N ASN A 17 23.71 -3.48 -2.27
CA ASN A 17 23.62 -4.80 -1.63
C ASN A 17 23.21 -5.86 -2.66
N LEU A 18 24.19 -6.30 -3.45
CA LEU A 18 23.98 -7.20 -4.59
C LEU A 18 23.41 -8.55 -4.19
N LEU A 19 23.86 -9.12 -3.07
CA LEU A 19 23.38 -10.43 -2.61
C LEU A 19 21.90 -10.37 -2.24
N LEU A 20 21.51 -9.37 -1.43
CA LEU A 20 20.15 -9.21 -0.97
C LEU A 20 19.20 -8.81 -2.11
N CYS A 21 19.47 -7.69 -2.77
CA CYS A 21 18.59 -7.18 -3.81
C CYS A 21 18.63 -8.06 -5.07
N GLY A 22 19.78 -8.65 -5.40
CA GLY A 22 19.95 -9.52 -6.56
C GLY A 22 19.21 -10.85 -6.41
N SER A 23 19.22 -11.46 -5.22
CA SER A 23 18.43 -12.67 -4.95
C SER A 23 16.93 -12.39 -5.01
N MET A 24 16.48 -11.26 -4.43
CA MET A 24 15.08 -10.82 -4.54
C MET A 24 14.66 -10.62 -6.00
N LEU A 25 15.48 -9.95 -6.81
CA LEU A 25 15.22 -9.74 -8.24
C LEU A 25 15.17 -11.06 -9.01
N ALA A 26 16.13 -11.94 -8.78
CA ALA A 26 16.21 -13.23 -9.48
C ALA A 26 14.99 -14.10 -9.20
N VAL A 27 14.61 -14.25 -7.93
CA VAL A 27 13.41 -15.00 -7.55
C VAL A 27 12.16 -14.35 -8.09
N TRP A 28 12.06 -13.01 -8.03
CA TRP A 28 10.94 -12.30 -8.61
C TRP A 28 10.80 -12.55 -10.12
N LEU A 29 11.89 -12.51 -10.88
CA LEU A 29 11.88 -12.77 -12.33
C LEU A 29 11.46 -14.21 -12.64
N LEU A 30 11.99 -15.19 -11.91
CA LEU A 30 11.64 -16.60 -12.07
C LEU A 30 10.16 -16.84 -11.74
N CYS A 31 9.69 -16.32 -10.60
CA CYS A 31 8.28 -16.44 -10.22
C CYS A 31 7.37 -15.64 -11.15
N LYS A 32 7.80 -14.49 -11.69
CA LYS A 32 7.00 -13.73 -12.65
C LYS A 32 6.72 -14.54 -13.93
N ALA A 33 7.64 -15.41 -14.33
CA ALA A 33 7.46 -16.27 -15.51
C ALA A 33 6.46 -17.42 -15.27
N TRP A 34 6.43 -18.02 -14.08
CA TRP A 34 5.64 -19.23 -13.82
C TRP A 34 4.38 -18.98 -12.99
N LEU A 35 4.47 -18.08 -12.01
CA LEU A 35 3.46 -17.83 -10.99
C LEU A 35 3.41 -16.31 -10.69
N PRO A 36 3.03 -15.46 -11.67
CA PRO A 36 3.12 -14.00 -11.55
C PRO A 36 2.40 -13.45 -10.32
N ARG A 37 1.31 -14.10 -9.90
CA ARG A 37 0.55 -13.78 -8.68
C ARG A 37 1.39 -13.85 -7.39
N PHE A 38 2.41 -14.70 -7.34
CA PHE A 38 3.23 -14.93 -6.15
C PHE A 38 4.63 -14.30 -6.25
N ALA A 39 4.96 -13.61 -7.35
CA ALA A 39 6.31 -13.07 -7.58
C ALA A 39 6.76 -12.10 -6.48
N VAL A 40 5.89 -11.16 -6.06
CA VAL A 40 6.21 -10.20 -4.99
C VAL A 40 6.33 -10.91 -3.63
N VAL A 41 5.46 -11.90 -3.36
CA VAL A 41 5.53 -12.70 -2.12
C VAL A 41 6.82 -13.51 -2.06
N ALA A 42 7.22 -14.13 -3.17
CA ALA A 42 8.46 -14.88 -3.26
C ALA A 42 9.69 -13.97 -3.07
N ALA A 43 9.67 -12.77 -3.64
CA ALA A 43 10.72 -11.77 -3.44
C ALA A 43 10.83 -11.32 -1.97
N LEU A 44 9.68 -11.09 -1.32
CA LEU A 44 9.60 -10.76 0.11
C LEU A 44 10.24 -11.87 0.94
N LEU A 45 9.81 -13.13 0.77
CA LEU A 45 10.31 -14.28 1.53
C LEU A 45 11.81 -14.49 1.32
N THR A 46 12.28 -14.38 0.07
CA THR A 46 13.70 -14.51 -0.27
C THR A 46 14.52 -13.41 0.40
N GLY A 47 14.09 -12.16 0.28
CA GLY A 47 14.79 -11.04 0.92
C GLY A 47 14.83 -11.17 2.43
N SER A 48 13.73 -11.60 3.07
CA SER A 48 13.69 -11.84 4.52
C SER A 48 14.64 -12.96 4.94
N ALA A 49 14.71 -14.06 4.18
CA ALA A 49 15.64 -15.15 4.45
C ALA A 49 17.10 -14.70 4.31
N VAL A 50 17.44 -13.99 3.23
CA VAL A 50 18.81 -13.50 3.01
C VAL A 50 19.20 -12.47 4.06
N ALA A 51 18.34 -11.50 4.38
CA ALA A 51 18.62 -10.52 5.44
C ALA A 51 18.85 -11.21 6.81
N GLY A 52 18.03 -12.23 7.13
CA GLY A 52 18.17 -13.01 8.36
C GLY A 52 19.48 -13.81 8.41
N LEU A 53 19.85 -14.46 7.31
CA LEU A 53 21.10 -15.24 7.22
C LEU A 53 22.35 -14.37 7.21
N SER A 54 22.28 -13.16 6.66
CA SER A 54 23.38 -12.19 6.67
C SER A 54 23.58 -11.51 8.02
N GLY A 55 22.69 -11.75 9.01
CA GLY A 55 22.75 -11.09 10.31
C GLY A 55 22.43 -9.59 10.27
N GLU A 56 21.90 -9.08 9.17
CA GLU A 56 21.55 -7.66 9.00
C GLU A 56 20.23 -7.30 9.71
N VAL A 57 19.50 -8.29 10.22
CA VAL A 57 18.24 -8.07 10.96
C VAL A 57 18.52 -7.75 12.42
N THR A 58 18.18 -6.54 12.84
CA THR A 58 18.33 -6.12 14.23
C THR A 58 17.13 -6.61 15.06
N MET A 59 17.21 -7.86 15.54
CA MET A 59 16.12 -8.53 16.27
C MET A 59 15.68 -7.77 17.54
N SER A 60 16.58 -7.01 18.18
CA SER A 60 16.26 -6.20 19.36
C SER A 60 15.29 -5.05 19.08
N GLN A 61 15.08 -4.70 17.80
CA GLN A 61 14.13 -3.65 17.41
C GLN A 61 12.72 -4.21 17.16
N ILE A 62 12.54 -5.54 17.10
CA ILE A 62 11.25 -6.17 16.84
C ILE A 62 10.45 -6.23 18.13
N ASN A 63 9.43 -5.38 18.24
CA ASN A 63 8.52 -5.32 19.36
C ASN A 63 7.10 -5.56 18.86
N PHE A 64 6.43 -6.52 19.48
CA PHE A 64 5.01 -6.72 19.24
C PHE A 64 4.23 -5.61 19.94
N SER A 65 3.56 -4.78 19.15
CA SER A 65 2.77 -3.65 19.62
C SER A 65 1.47 -3.55 18.84
N ILE A 66 0.39 -3.36 19.59
CA ILE A 66 -0.94 -3.05 19.08
C ILE A 66 -1.18 -1.56 19.28
N VAL A 67 -1.64 -0.89 18.22
CA VAL A 67 -1.94 0.55 18.25
C VAL A 67 -3.45 0.73 18.31
N ALA A 68 -3.93 1.32 19.40
CA ALA A 68 -5.31 1.74 19.54
C ALA A 68 -5.49 3.16 18.97
N PRO A 69 -6.65 3.50 18.40
CA PRO A 69 -6.97 4.87 18.02
C PRO A 69 -6.88 5.80 19.24
N SER A 70 -6.08 6.86 19.14
CA SER A 70 -5.99 7.90 20.16
C SER A 70 -6.74 9.14 19.69
N TRP A 71 -7.34 9.85 20.64
CA TRP A 71 -7.99 11.12 20.33
C TRP A 71 -6.95 12.23 20.14
N ILE A 72 -7.04 12.92 19.02
CA ILE A 72 -6.23 14.07 18.61
C ILE A 72 -7.20 15.23 18.44
N ALA A 73 -7.09 16.25 19.30
CA ALA A 73 -7.95 17.42 19.22
C ALA A 73 -7.72 18.15 17.88
N PRO A 74 -8.79 18.50 17.13
CA PRO A 74 -8.63 19.17 15.86
C PRO A 74 -8.16 20.61 16.06
N GLU A 75 -7.05 20.96 15.42
CA GLU A 75 -6.53 22.33 15.36
C GLU A 75 -6.72 22.90 13.95
N PHE A 76 -7.41 24.02 13.86
CA PHE A 76 -7.72 24.66 12.57
C PHE A 76 -6.76 25.80 12.29
N THR A 77 -5.84 25.57 11.37
CA THR A 77 -4.91 26.61 10.88
C THR A 77 -5.19 26.90 9.40
N PRO A 78 -5.69 28.10 9.04
CA PRO A 78 -5.96 28.45 7.65
C PRO A 78 -4.75 28.27 6.72
N ALA A 79 -3.54 28.58 7.20
CA ALA A 79 -2.31 28.38 6.45
C ALA A 79 -2.08 26.90 6.10
N LEU A 80 -2.27 25.95 7.04
CA LEU A 80 -2.13 24.51 6.79
C LEU A 80 -3.25 23.96 5.89
N LEU A 81 -4.47 24.47 6.04
CA LEU A 81 -5.58 24.10 5.15
C LEU A 81 -5.26 24.43 3.69
N ILE A 82 -4.69 25.61 3.43
CA ILE A 82 -4.35 26.05 2.07
C ILE A 82 -3.05 25.39 1.57
N SER A 83 -1.99 25.36 2.39
CA SER A 83 -0.67 24.90 1.97
C SER A 83 -0.52 23.37 1.93
N VAL A 84 -1.27 22.64 2.75
CA VAL A 84 -1.18 21.17 2.84
C VAL A 84 -2.50 20.54 2.45
N GLY A 85 -3.62 21.02 3.03
CA GLY A 85 -4.95 20.44 2.81
C GLY A 85 -5.38 20.44 1.34
N ILE A 86 -5.32 21.61 0.67
CA ILE A 86 -5.69 21.73 -0.75
C ILE A 86 -4.79 20.85 -1.64
N PRO A 87 -3.45 20.92 -1.57
CA PRO A 87 -2.59 20.02 -2.36
C PRO A 87 -2.86 18.53 -2.11
N PHE A 88 -3.02 18.11 -0.85
CA PHE A 88 -3.33 16.71 -0.54
C PHE A 88 -4.67 16.26 -1.10
N PHE A 89 -5.70 17.12 -1.02
CA PHE A 89 -6.99 16.87 -1.64
C PHE A 89 -6.88 16.71 -3.15
N LEU A 90 -6.19 17.64 -3.83
CA LEU A 90 -6.00 17.59 -5.28
C LEU A 90 -5.23 16.34 -5.71
N VAL A 91 -4.15 15.98 -5.00
CA VAL A 91 -3.39 14.76 -5.28
C VAL A 91 -4.26 13.52 -5.07
N THR A 92 -5.06 13.46 -4.00
CA THR A 92 -5.97 12.33 -3.73
C THR A 92 -7.03 12.21 -4.83
N MET A 93 -7.62 13.33 -5.24
CA MET A 93 -8.63 13.37 -6.29
C MET A 93 -8.05 12.93 -7.65
N ALA A 94 -6.90 13.47 -8.03
CA ALA A 94 -6.27 13.21 -9.31
C ALA A 94 -5.66 11.80 -9.41
N SER A 95 -4.99 11.32 -8.35
CA SER A 95 -4.23 10.06 -8.39
C SER A 95 -5.03 8.83 -7.96
N GLN A 96 -6.02 8.98 -7.09
CA GLN A 96 -6.76 7.85 -6.53
C GLN A 96 -8.22 7.86 -6.99
N ASN A 97 -8.96 8.92 -6.68
CA ASN A 97 -10.40 8.91 -6.94
C ASN A 97 -10.72 8.88 -8.44
N ALA A 98 -10.13 9.75 -9.26
CA ALA A 98 -10.43 9.79 -10.70
C ALA A 98 -10.07 8.47 -11.42
N PRO A 99 -8.87 7.88 -11.25
CA PRO A 99 -8.58 6.55 -11.80
C PRO A 99 -9.43 5.43 -11.18
N GLY A 100 -9.75 5.53 -9.89
CA GLY A 100 -10.64 4.60 -9.20
C GLY A 100 -12.05 4.59 -9.79
N PHE A 101 -12.59 5.75 -10.14
CA PHE A 101 -13.87 5.87 -10.85
C PHE A 101 -13.79 5.34 -12.28
N ALA A 102 -12.71 5.63 -13.00
CA ALA A 102 -12.51 5.12 -14.35
C ALA A 102 -12.46 3.58 -14.36
N THR A 103 -11.77 2.96 -13.40
CA THR A 103 -11.70 1.50 -13.26
C THR A 103 -13.04 0.87 -12.87
N LEU A 104 -13.81 1.50 -11.98
CA LEU A 104 -15.19 1.09 -11.67
C LEU A 104 -16.09 1.08 -12.90
N GLN A 105 -16.07 2.16 -13.68
CA GLN A 105 -16.85 2.26 -14.91
C GLN A 105 -16.40 1.26 -15.97
N ALA A 106 -15.09 1.09 -16.16
CA ALA A 106 -14.52 0.11 -17.09
C ALA A 106 -14.90 -1.34 -16.72
N SER A 107 -15.07 -1.61 -15.42
CA SER A 107 -15.52 -2.92 -14.91
C SER A 107 -17.05 -3.09 -14.93
N GLY A 108 -17.80 -2.11 -15.45
CA GLY A 108 -19.26 -2.16 -15.58
C GLY A 108 -20.04 -1.66 -14.37
N TYR A 109 -19.38 -1.17 -13.32
CA TYR A 109 -20.02 -0.62 -12.13
C TYR A 109 -20.33 0.87 -12.32
N ARG A 110 -21.61 1.19 -12.56
CA ARG A 110 -22.09 2.58 -12.67
C ARG A 110 -22.53 3.09 -11.30
N VAL A 111 -21.67 3.90 -10.69
CA VAL A 111 -21.92 4.51 -9.38
C VAL A 111 -21.82 6.03 -9.47
N PRO A 112 -22.71 6.79 -8.80
CA PRO A 112 -22.64 8.25 -8.79
C PRO A 112 -21.39 8.72 -8.04
N ALA A 113 -20.53 9.47 -8.75
CA ALA A 113 -19.25 9.91 -8.19
C ALA A 113 -19.40 10.82 -6.97
N SER A 114 -20.41 11.70 -6.99
CA SER A 114 -20.73 12.60 -5.87
C SER A 114 -21.01 11.83 -4.58
N THR A 115 -21.82 10.77 -4.64
CA THR A 115 -22.17 9.96 -3.46
C THR A 115 -20.95 9.30 -2.84
N LEU A 116 -20.07 8.73 -3.67
CA LEU A 116 -18.86 8.07 -3.18
C LEU A 116 -17.88 9.08 -2.57
N ILE A 117 -17.66 10.23 -3.21
CA ILE A 117 -16.77 11.28 -2.68
C ILE A 117 -17.30 11.85 -1.37
N VAL A 118 -18.59 12.12 -1.28
CA VAL A 118 -19.23 12.63 -0.05
C VAL A 118 -19.15 11.61 1.07
N ALA A 119 -19.39 10.33 0.78
CA ALA A 119 -19.30 9.26 1.78
C ALA A 119 -17.86 9.09 2.29
N THR A 120 -16.87 9.01 1.40
CA THR A 120 -15.46 8.87 1.81
C THR A 120 -14.95 10.11 2.52
N GLY A 121 -15.32 11.31 2.07
CA GLY A 121 -14.96 12.57 2.72
C GLY A 121 -15.60 12.73 4.09
N GLY A 122 -16.87 12.35 4.24
CA GLY A 122 -17.57 12.33 5.52
C GLY A 122 -16.94 11.37 6.52
N LEU A 123 -16.60 10.15 6.08
CA LEU A 123 -15.85 9.20 6.92
C LEU A 123 -14.48 9.74 7.31
N ALA A 124 -13.74 10.35 6.37
CA ALA A 124 -12.42 10.92 6.66
C ALA A 124 -12.52 12.05 7.69
N LEU A 125 -13.51 12.93 7.56
CA LEU A 125 -13.77 14.00 8.52
C LEU A 125 -14.10 13.45 9.91
N LEU A 126 -14.99 12.46 9.98
CA LEU A 126 -15.41 11.82 11.23
C LEU A 126 -14.27 11.10 11.94
N LEU A 127 -13.37 10.47 11.18
CA LEU A 127 -12.23 9.72 11.71
C LEU A 127 -10.97 10.58 11.87
N SER A 128 -10.98 11.85 11.44
CA SER A 128 -9.81 12.74 11.52
C SER A 128 -9.29 12.96 12.94
N PRO A 129 -10.13 13.06 13.99
CA PRO A 129 -9.65 13.12 15.38
C PRO A 129 -8.97 11.83 15.85
N PHE A 130 -9.05 10.74 15.08
CA PHE A 130 -8.37 9.47 15.37
C PHE A 130 -7.12 9.27 14.49
N GLY A 131 -6.63 10.33 13.85
CA GLY A 131 -5.43 10.31 13.02
C GLY A 131 -5.67 9.92 11.55
N VAL A 132 -6.92 9.73 11.12
CA VAL A 132 -7.24 9.49 9.71
C VAL A 132 -7.14 10.80 8.92
N TYR A 133 -6.13 10.90 8.06
CA TYR A 133 -5.91 12.11 7.25
C TYR A 133 -6.59 12.07 5.87
N SER A 134 -6.95 10.89 5.36
CA SER A 134 -7.63 10.73 4.06
C SER A 134 -8.29 9.37 3.91
N ILE A 135 -9.45 9.35 3.24
CA ILE A 135 -10.12 8.13 2.77
C ILE A 135 -10.47 8.37 1.30
N CYS A 136 -10.10 7.42 0.45
CA CYS A 136 -10.26 7.53 -1.00
C CYS A 136 -10.45 6.15 -1.65
N ILE A 137 -10.76 6.15 -2.94
CA ILE A 137 -10.82 4.93 -3.74
C ILE A 137 -9.40 4.50 -4.08
N ALA A 138 -8.92 3.39 -3.52
CA ALA A 138 -7.61 2.83 -3.85
C ALA A 138 -7.63 2.22 -5.25
N ALA A 139 -7.30 2.99 -6.29
CA ALA A 139 -7.53 2.62 -7.70
C ALA A 139 -6.95 1.25 -8.09
N ILE A 140 -5.72 0.96 -7.67
CA ILE A 140 -5.02 -0.31 -7.98
C ILE A 140 -5.72 -1.48 -7.28
N THR A 141 -5.93 -1.38 -5.97
CA THR A 141 -6.61 -2.41 -5.19
C THR A 141 -8.05 -2.62 -5.67
N ALA A 142 -8.74 -1.56 -6.05
CA ALA A 142 -10.07 -1.62 -6.61
C ALA A 142 -10.09 -2.40 -7.92
N ALA A 143 -9.14 -2.18 -8.83
CA ALA A 143 -9.03 -2.95 -10.07
C ALA A 143 -8.83 -4.45 -9.81
N ILE A 144 -7.98 -4.79 -8.82
CA ILE A 144 -7.77 -6.19 -8.41
C ILE A 144 -9.06 -6.81 -7.85
N CYS A 145 -9.76 -6.11 -6.96
CA CYS A 145 -11.00 -6.62 -6.35
C CYS A 145 -12.16 -6.75 -7.35
N GLN A 146 -12.11 -6.00 -8.45
CA GLN A 146 -13.12 -6.03 -9.50
C GLN A 146 -12.82 -7.04 -10.61
N SER A 147 -11.63 -7.68 -10.59
CA SER A 147 -11.25 -8.69 -11.56
C SER A 147 -12.20 -9.89 -11.55
N PRO A 148 -12.45 -10.55 -12.70
CA PRO A 148 -13.13 -11.85 -12.74
C PRO A 148 -12.48 -12.93 -11.88
N GLU A 149 -11.19 -12.80 -11.59
CA GLU A 149 -10.46 -13.69 -10.67
C GLU A 149 -10.92 -13.57 -9.22
N ALA A 150 -11.48 -12.42 -8.82
CA ALA A 150 -11.95 -12.20 -7.45
C ALA A 150 -13.23 -13.00 -7.18
N HIS A 151 -14.16 -12.99 -8.13
CA HIS A 151 -15.36 -13.82 -8.11
C HIS A 151 -15.98 -13.88 -9.52
N PRO A 152 -16.47 -15.06 -9.98
CA PRO A 152 -17.13 -15.19 -11.29
C PRO A 152 -18.35 -14.27 -11.43
N ASP A 153 -19.22 -14.25 -10.42
CA ASP A 153 -20.37 -13.34 -10.32
C ASP A 153 -19.93 -11.90 -9.97
N PRO A 154 -20.16 -10.91 -10.87
CA PRO A 154 -19.83 -9.50 -10.64
C PRO A 154 -20.52 -8.89 -9.43
N GLN A 155 -21.72 -9.38 -9.04
CA GLN A 155 -22.46 -8.84 -7.89
C GLN A 155 -21.88 -9.30 -6.54
N LYS A 156 -20.93 -10.24 -6.55
CA LYS A 156 -20.29 -10.77 -5.34
C LYS A 156 -18.83 -10.33 -5.18
N ARG A 157 -18.28 -9.60 -6.15
CA ARG A 157 -16.88 -9.12 -6.11
C ARG A 157 -16.59 -8.15 -4.94
N TRP A 158 -17.61 -7.52 -4.38
CA TRP A 158 -17.47 -6.70 -3.17
C TRP A 158 -16.93 -7.50 -1.96
N LEU A 159 -17.10 -8.83 -1.94
CA LEU A 159 -16.53 -9.70 -0.91
C LEU A 159 -15.00 -9.62 -0.90
N ALA A 160 -14.35 -9.50 -2.06
CA ALA A 160 -12.91 -9.33 -2.14
C ALA A 160 -12.46 -7.99 -1.54
N ALA A 161 -13.21 -6.92 -1.83
CA ALA A 161 -12.96 -5.60 -1.25
C ALA A 161 -13.19 -5.60 0.28
N ALA A 162 -14.24 -6.28 0.76
CA ALA A 162 -14.53 -6.43 2.18
C ALA A 162 -13.42 -7.22 2.91
N ALA A 163 -12.99 -8.34 2.33
CA ALA A 163 -11.88 -9.12 2.86
C ALA A 163 -10.58 -8.29 2.90
N ALA A 164 -10.25 -7.58 1.82
CA ALA A 164 -9.09 -6.68 1.78
C ALA A 164 -9.19 -5.60 2.87
N GLY A 165 -10.37 -5.01 3.07
CA GLY A 165 -10.64 -4.06 4.15
C GLY A 165 -10.39 -4.63 5.53
N VAL A 166 -10.85 -5.86 5.81
CA VAL A 166 -10.57 -6.55 7.08
C VAL A 166 -9.07 -6.75 7.28
N PHE A 167 -8.34 -7.22 6.27
CA PHE A 167 -6.89 -7.39 6.37
C PHE A 167 -6.15 -6.06 6.55
N TYR A 168 -6.61 -4.97 5.93
CA TYR A 168 -6.05 -3.64 6.14
C TYR A 168 -6.32 -3.11 7.56
N LEU A 169 -7.50 -3.36 8.12
CA LEU A 169 -7.80 -3.01 9.51
C LEU A 169 -6.93 -3.81 10.49
N LEU A 170 -6.76 -5.12 10.26
CA LEU A 170 -5.85 -5.95 11.05
C LEU A 170 -4.41 -5.42 10.95
N ALA A 171 -3.93 -5.10 9.74
CA ALA A 171 -2.63 -4.49 9.54
C ALA A 171 -2.50 -3.15 10.28
N GLY A 172 -3.56 -2.33 10.28
CA GLY A 172 -3.61 -1.06 11.01
C GLY A 172 -3.48 -1.23 12.54
N ILE A 173 -4.19 -2.22 13.11
CA ILE A 173 -4.07 -2.59 14.54
C ILE A 173 -2.63 -2.97 14.89
N PHE A 174 -1.95 -3.68 13.99
CA PHE A 174 -0.53 -4.05 14.14
C PHE A 174 0.44 -3.01 13.57
N GLY A 175 0.00 -1.77 13.32
CA GLY A 175 0.83 -0.74 12.69
C GLY A 175 2.17 -0.52 13.41
N GLY A 176 2.16 -0.48 14.75
CA GLY A 176 3.38 -0.38 15.55
C GLY A 176 4.34 -1.57 15.37
N SER A 177 3.80 -2.79 15.28
CA SER A 177 4.58 -3.99 14.99
C SER A 177 5.17 -3.96 13.57
N ILE A 178 4.39 -3.51 12.59
CA ILE A 178 4.84 -3.38 11.19
C ILE A 178 5.95 -2.33 11.09
N THR A 179 5.80 -1.17 11.72
CA THR A 179 6.85 -0.13 11.74
C THR A 179 8.13 -0.62 12.40
N SER A 180 8.01 -1.32 13.53
CA SER A 180 9.13 -1.94 14.23
C SER A 180 9.85 -3.00 13.36
N LEU A 181 9.10 -3.85 12.66
CA LEU A 181 9.66 -4.81 11.72
C LEU A 181 10.38 -4.12 10.56
N MET A 182 9.80 -3.06 9.99
CA MET A 182 10.44 -2.28 8.92
C MET A 182 11.72 -1.59 9.38
N SER A 183 11.81 -1.15 10.64
CA SER A 183 13.05 -0.59 11.19
C SER A 183 14.14 -1.63 11.41
N ALA A 184 13.77 -2.89 11.69
CA ALA A 184 14.70 -3.99 11.90
C ALA A 184 15.32 -4.51 10.59
N LEU A 185 14.73 -4.18 9.43
CA LEU A 185 15.16 -4.63 8.11
C LEU A 185 16.06 -3.59 7.42
N PRO A 186 16.99 -4.03 6.54
CA PRO A 186 17.81 -3.13 5.75
C PRO A 186 16.95 -2.22 4.85
N ILE A 187 17.34 -0.94 4.75
CA ILE A 187 16.64 0.03 3.86
C ILE A 187 16.61 -0.47 2.41
N ALA A 188 17.69 -1.13 1.97
CA ALA A 188 17.79 -1.73 0.63
C ALA A 188 16.71 -2.81 0.39
N TRP A 189 16.34 -3.58 1.41
CA TRP A 189 15.26 -4.57 1.33
C TRP A 189 13.92 -3.90 1.02
N VAL A 190 13.59 -2.83 1.78
CA VAL A 190 12.32 -2.10 1.65
C VAL A 190 12.23 -1.44 0.27
N GLN A 191 13.30 -0.77 -0.16
CA GLN A 191 13.36 -0.08 -1.45
C GLN A 191 13.25 -1.07 -2.62
N MET A 192 13.95 -2.21 -2.55
CA MET A 192 13.90 -3.23 -3.58
C MET A 192 12.51 -3.85 -3.67
N LEU A 193 11.91 -4.24 -2.54
CA LEU A 193 10.57 -4.82 -2.53
C LEU A 193 9.51 -3.85 -3.08
N ALA A 194 9.57 -2.58 -2.67
CA ALA A 194 8.68 -1.54 -3.18
C ALA A 194 8.83 -1.37 -4.70
N GLY A 195 10.06 -1.33 -5.21
CA GLY A 195 10.32 -1.24 -6.66
C GLY A 195 9.79 -2.45 -7.43
N LEU A 196 10.04 -3.67 -6.94
CA LEU A 196 9.55 -4.91 -7.57
C LEU A 196 8.02 -5.01 -7.58
N ALA A 197 7.37 -4.56 -6.51
CA ALA A 197 5.91 -4.51 -6.44
C ALA A 197 5.32 -3.57 -7.50
N LEU A 198 5.99 -2.45 -7.79
CA LEU A 198 5.56 -1.49 -8.82
C LEU A 198 5.88 -1.92 -10.25
N LEU A 199 6.93 -2.71 -10.46
CA LEU A 199 7.22 -3.30 -11.78
C LEU A 199 6.30 -4.48 -12.13
N GLY A 200 5.53 -4.97 -11.16
CA GLY A 200 4.56 -6.05 -11.31
C GLY A 200 3.16 -5.59 -11.73
N THR A 201 2.85 -4.30 -11.56
CA THR A 201 1.58 -3.66 -11.94
C THR A 201 1.62 -3.13 -13.36
#